data_AF-A0A9W7ASJ0-F1
#
_entry.id   AF-A0A9W7ASJ0-F1
#
_cell.length_a   1.000
_cell.length_b   1.000
_cell.length_c   1.000
_cell.angle_alpha   90.00
_cell.angle_beta   90.00
_cell.angle_gamma   90.00
#
_symmetry.space_group_name_H-M   'P 1'
#
loop_
_entity.id
_entity.type
_entity.pdbx_description
1 polymer ?
#
loop_
_entity_poly.entity_id
_entity_poly.type
_entity_poly.pdbx_seq_one_letter_code
_entity_poly.pdbx_strand_id
1 'polypeptide(L)'
;MQAPQAMQTPQAMRTNPLSPPPPPATPPPSLDPSKCYTVTVLIQRVRSAKIESGEMKGEIEAGAGGGEGAGGLICYVSFQKGGDKDLKKDDKKLMEKIANRLFSLKLLEDNKNVKSTGGKNLVLIPSANLTCSLKGNNFQYHKQVPKERSAALFSILKTEVVKRGGDGGVFGEVQKIKSDSWSGPFMHVATF
;
A
#
# COMPACT_ATOMS: atom_id res chain seq x y z
N MET A 1 20.28 -86.87 32.28
CA MET A 1 19.89 -86.10 33.46
C MET A 1 19.60 -84.68 33.00
N GLN A 2 18.34 -84.26 33.04
CA GLN A 2 17.87 -82.95 32.56
C GLN A 2 18.23 -81.86 33.56
N ALA A 3 18.88 -80.79 33.10
CA ALA A 3 19.14 -79.58 33.86
C ALA A 3 17.96 -78.58 33.71
N PRO A 4 17.71 -77.71 34.71
CA PRO A 4 16.45 -76.97 34.83
C PRO A 4 16.39 -75.71 33.95
N GLN A 5 15.15 -75.33 33.62
CA GLN A 5 14.79 -74.13 32.86
C GLN A 5 15.23 -72.83 33.56
N ALA A 6 15.84 -71.93 32.79
CA ALA A 6 16.19 -70.59 33.23
C ALA A 6 14.94 -69.69 33.29
N MET A 7 14.65 -69.15 34.47
CA MET A 7 13.67 -68.10 34.70
C MET A 7 14.05 -66.82 33.94
N GLN A 8 13.14 -66.32 33.10
CA GLN A 8 13.25 -64.99 32.50
C GLN A 8 12.88 -63.93 33.54
N THR A 9 13.84 -63.05 33.85
CA THR A 9 13.60 -61.80 34.57
C THR A 9 12.75 -60.83 33.74
N PRO A 10 11.72 -60.17 34.31
CA PRO A 10 10.96 -59.15 33.60
C PRO A 10 11.80 -57.89 33.40
N GLN A 11 11.84 -57.39 32.15
CA GLN A 11 12.46 -56.12 31.81
C GLN A 11 11.71 -54.98 32.53
N ALA A 12 12.44 -54.23 33.35
CA ALA A 12 11.96 -52.98 33.92
C ALA A 12 11.74 -51.96 32.78
N MET A 13 10.48 -51.56 32.59
CA MET A 13 10.11 -50.48 31.68
C MET A 13 10.75 -49.17 32.17
N ARG A 14 11.72 -48.65 31.42
CA ARG A 14 12.21 -47.28 31.59
C ARG A 14 11.09 -46.33 31.20
N THR A 15 10.48 -45.68 32.18
CA THR A 15 9.58 -44.55 31.95
C THR A 15 10.41 -43.34 31.52
N ASN A 16 10.29 -42.90 30.27
CA ASN A 16 10.81 -41.60 29.85
C ASN A 16 10.12 -40.49 30.66
N PRO A 17 10.85 -39.48 31.16
CA PRO A 17 10.22 -38.30 31.74
C PRO A 17 9.43 -37.57 30.63
N LEU A 18 8.14 -37.34 30.89
CA LEU A 18 7.24 -36.59 30.03
C LEU A 18 7.79 -35.18 29.82
N SER A 19 8.10 -34.84 28.57
CA SER A 19 8.42 -33.47 28.17
C SER A 19 7.26 -32.53 28.57
N PRO A 20 7.53 -31.32 29.08
CA PRO A 20 6.47 -30.36 29.36
C PRO A 20 5.72 -30.03 28.06
N PRO A 21 4.39 -29.84 28.12
CA PRO A 21 3.61 -29.48 26.94
C PRO A 21 4.12 -28.15 26.36
N PRO A 22 4.15 -28.00 25.03
CA PRO A 22 4.51 -26.74 24.41
C PRO A 22 3.55 -25.63 24.89
N PRO A 23 4.03 -24.39 25.04
CA PRO A 23 3.14 -23.28 25.37
C PRO A 23 2.03 -23.19 24.31
N PRO A 24 0.80 -22.79 24.70
CA PRO A 24 -0.27 -22.63 23.74
C PRO A 24 0.19 -21.67 22.66
N ALA A 25 0.18 -22.14 21.41
CA ALA A 25 0.49 -21.30 20.27
C ALA A 25 -0.43 -20.09 20.33
N THR A 26 0.15 -18.89 20.51
CA THR A 26 -0.61 -17.65 20.29
C THR A 26 -1.21 -17.78 18.89
N PRO A 27 -2.55 -17.67 18.75
CA PRO A 27 -3.13 -17.71 17.41
C PRO A 27 -2.44 -16.61 16.60
N PRO A 28 -1.98 -16.88 15.37
CA PRO A 28 -1.57 -15.80 14.49
C PRO A 28 -2.73 -14.80 14.42
N PRO A 29 -2.48 -13.48 14.31
CA PRO A 29 -3.55 -12.51 14.14
C PRO A 29 -4.45 -13.02 13.02
N SER A 30 -5.69 -13.35 13.38
CA SER A 30 -6.69 -13.88 12.46
C SER A 30 -6.97 -12.77 11.45
N LEU A 31 -6.33 -12.87 10.29
CA LEU A 31 -6.68 -12.08 9.12
C LEU A 31 -7.93 -12.73 8.53
N ASP A 32 -9.08 -12.08 8.75
CA ASP A 32 -10.37 -12.44 8.19
C ASP A 32 -10.26 -12.66 6.66
N PRO A 33 -10.50 -13.88 6.13
CA PRO A 33 -10.27 -14.25 4.74
C PRO A 33 -11.31 -13.70 3.74
N SER A 34 -12.10 -12.68 4.12
CA SER A 34 -13.28 -12.22 3.38
C SER A 34 -13.16 -10.83 2.73
N LYS A 35 -12.00 -10.17 2.67
CA LYS A 35 -11.89 -8.80 2.14
C LYS A 35 -10.72 -8.53 1.20
N CYS A 36 -11.09 -8.02 0.02
CA CYS A 36 -10.58 -6.82 -0.67
C CYS A 36 -9.07 -6.63 -0.79
N TYR A 37 -8.61 -6.31 -2.01
CA TYR A 37 -7.26 -5.79 -2.22
C TYR A 37 -6.98 -4.58 -1.31
N THR A 38 -5.72 -4.46 -0.91
CA THR A 38 -5.23 -3.35 -0.10
C THR A 38 -4.67 -2.27 -1.01
N VAL A 39 -5.01 -1.01 -0.76
CA VAL A 39 -4.44 0.12 -1.48
C VAL A 39 -3.44 0.81 -0.58
N THR A 40 -2.17 0.79 -0.97
CA THR A 40 -1.11 1.53 -0.26
C THR A 40 -0.80 2.80 -1.03
N VAL A 41 -0.79 3.92 -0.32
CA VAL A 41 -0.47 5.24 -0.87
C VAL A 41 0.69 5.85 -0.09
N LEU A 42 1.80 6.12 -0.78
CA LEU A 42 2.86 6.99 -0.27
C LEU A 42 2.53 8.42 -0.68
N ILE A 43 2.41 9.31 0.29
CA ILE A 43 1.97 10.68 0.13
C ILE A 43 3.17 11.58 0.45
N GLN A 44 3.56 12.39 -0.52
CA GLN A 44 4.64 13.38 -0.39
C GLN A 44 4.06 14.78 -0.49
N ARG A 45 4.40 15.65 0.47
CA ARG A 45 4.11 17.07 0.39
C ARG A 45 5.16 17.76 -0.49
N VAL A 46 4.72 18.58 -1.43
CA VAL A 46 5.59 19.30 -2.35
C VAL A 46 5.21 20.78 -2.43
N ARG A 47 6.21 21.62 -2.67
CA ARG A 47 6.03 23.03 -3.04
C ARG A 47 5.67 23.16 -4.50
N SER A 48 6.42 22.46 -5.34
CA SER A 48 6.15 22.38 -6.77
C SER A 48 6.52 21.00 -7.30
N ALA A 49 5.88 20.61 -8.39
CA ALA A 49 6.20 19.38 -9.09
C ALA A 49 5.88 19.51 -10.57
N LYS A 50 6.78 19.00 -11.42
CA LYS A 50 6.52 18.74 -12.84
C LYS A 50 6.55 17.23 -13.05
N ILE A 51 5.47 16.70 -13.60
CA ILE A 51 5.30 15.28 -13.88
C ILE A 51 5.12 15.10 -15.39
N GLU A 52 5.92 14.23 -15.96
CA GLU A 52 5.77 13.78 -17.35
C GLU A 52 5.59 12.27 -17.37
N SER A 53 4.50 11.82 -17.99
CA SER A 53 4.17 10.39 -18.12
C SER A 53 3.44 10.16 -19.43
N GLY A 54 4.15 9.66 -20.44
CA GLY A 54 3.60 9.55 -21.80
C GLY A 54 3.14 10.92 -22.29
N GLU A 55 1.87 11.03 -22.69
CA GLU A 55 1.27 12.29 -23.14
C GLU A 55 0.80 13.21 -22.01
N MET A 56 0.73 12.69 -20.77
CA MET A 56 0.31 13.48 -19.62
C MET A 56 1.45 14.37 -19.12
N LYS A 57 1.14 15.66 -18.98
CA LYS A 57 1.98 16.66 -18.30
C LYS A 57 1.18 17.23 -17.13
N GLY A 58 1.58 16.85 -15.92
CA GLY A 58 0.98 17.34 -14.68
C GLY A 58 1.89 18.38 -14.04
N GLU A 59 1.30 19.40 -13.43
CA GLU A 59 2.05 20.44 -12.74
C GLU A 59 1.38 20.81 -11.42
N ILE A 60 2.21 20.92 -10.38
CA ILE A 60 1.85 21.51 -9.10
C ILE A 60 2.70 22.77 -8.99
N GLU A 61 2.06 23.92 -8.88
CA GLU A 61 2.74 25.19 -8.62
C GLU A 61 2.22 25.81 -7.32
N ALA A 62 3.17 26.30 -6.52
CA ALA A 62 2.85 27.28 -5.50
C ALA A 62 2.41 28.57 -6.19
N GLY A 63 1.12 28.91 -6.04
CA GLY A 63 0.53 30.14 -6.57
C GLY A 63 1.42 31.36 -6.32
N ALA A 64 1.61 32.16 -7.37
CA ALA A 64 2.60 33.24 -7.46
C ALA A 64 2.42 34.41 -6.46
N GLY A 65 1.44 34.35 -5.57
CA GLY A 65 1.11 35.42 -4.63
C GLY A 65 1.70 35.21 -3.24
N GLY A 66 3.01 35.05 -3.09
CA GLY A 66 3.81 35.30 -1.86
C GLY A 66 3.36 34.69 -0.51
N GLY A 67 2.24 33.98 -0.45
CA GLY A 67 1.71 33.35 0.75
C GLY A 67 2.25 31.94 0.84
N GLU A 68 2.98 31.67 1.91
CA GLU A 68 3.18 30.33 2.45
C GLU A 68 1.82 29.59 2.43
N GLY A 69 1.73 28.46 1.73
CA GLY A 69 0.50 27.67 1.66
C GLY A 69 0.10 27.07 0.30
N ALA A 70 0.73 27.44 -0.82
CA ALA A 70 0.24 27.01 -2.13
C ALA A 70 0.82 25.67 -2.67
N GLY A 71 1.29 24.78 -1.80
CA GLY A 71 1.86 23.49 -2.20
C GLY A 71 0.81 22.46 -2.64
N GLY A 72 1.27 21.21 -2.80
CA GLY A 72 0.44 20.09 -3.19
C GLY A 72 0.91 18.76 -2.64
N LEU A 73 0.24 17.70 -3.10
CA LEU A 73 0.53 16.32 -2.75
C LEU A 73 0.85 15.50 -4.01
N ILE A 74 1.96 14.77 -3.98
CA ILE A 74 2.19 13.66 -4.90
C ILE A 74 1.82 12.38 -4.15
N CYS A 75 0.92 11.60 -4.74
CA CYS A 75 0.37 10.38 -4.15
C CYS A 75 0.76 9.19 -5.02
N TYR A 76 1.77 8.44 -4.59
CA TYR A 76 2.20 7.21 -5.25
C TYR A 76 1.31 6.06 -4.78
N VAL A 77 0.68 5.32 -5.70
CA VAL A 77 -0.35 4.32 -5.38
C VAL A 77 0.09 2.92 -5.81
N SER A 78 -0.13 1.95 -4.94
CA SER A 78 0.08 0.53 -5.20
C SER A 78 -1.10 -0.31 -4.71
N PHE A 79 -1.39 -1.39 -5.44
CA PHE A 79 -2.49 -2.31 -5.15
C PHE A 79 -1.92 -3.69 -4.80
N GLN A 80 -2.27 -4.22 -3.62
CA GLN A 80 -1.88 -5.55 -3.18
C GLN A 80 -3.07 -6.51 -3.18
N LYS A 81 -2.82 -7.77 -3.54
CA LYS A 81 -3.80 -8.85 -3.52
C LYS A 81 -4.38 -9.03 -2.13
N GLY A 82 -5.70 -8.94 -2.04
CA GLY A 82 -6.50 -9.36 -0.88
C GLY A 82 -7.65 -10.33 -1.24
N GLY A 83 -7.78 -10.70 -2.52
CA GLY A 83 -8.75 -11.69 -2.99
C GLY A 83 -9.62 -11.22 -4.16
N ASP A 84 -9.97 -12.18 -5.00
CA ASP A 84 -10.85 -12.19 -6.19
C ASP A 84 -10.40 -11.45 -7.46
N LYS A 85 -10.85 -11.97 -8.63
CA LYS A 85 -10.37 -11.64 -9.98
C LYS A 85 -11.19 -10.55 -10.69
N ASP A 86 -12.43 -10.29 -10.27
CA ASP A 86 -13.39 -9.42 -10.98
C ASP A 86 -13.70 -8.08 -10.27
N LEU A 87 -13.92 -7.02 -11.05
CA LEU A 87 -14.22 -5.68 -10.53
C LEU A 87 -15.62 -5.69 -9.92
N LYS A 88 -15.72 -5.42 -8.63
CA LYS A 88 -17.00 -5.40 -7.91
C LYS A 88 -17.51 -3.97 -7.82
N LYS A 89 -18.83 -3.79 -7.67
CA LYS A 89 -19.44 -2.46 -7.38
C LYS A 89 -18.77 -1.78 -6.19
N ASP A 90 -18.29 -2.57 -5.24
CA ASP A 90 -17.59 -2.09 -4.04
C ASP A 90 -16.21 -1.49 -4.35
N ASP A 91 -15.59 -1.86 -5.47
CA ASP A 91 -14.30 -1.31 -5.88
C ASP A 91 -14.40 0.16 -6.25
N LYS A 92 -15.45 0.51 -7.00
CA LYS A 92 -15.71 1.90 -7.35
C LYS A 92 -15.97 2.74 -6.09
N LYS A 93 -16.77 2.23 -5.16
CA LYS A 93 -17.03 2.91 -3.87
C LYS A 93 -15.76 3.07 -3.04
N LEU A 94 -14.89 2.05 -3.03
CA LEU A 94 -13.62 2.10 -2.33
C LEU A 94 -12.70 3.15 -2.95
N MET A 95 -12.53 3.15 -4.28
CA MET A 95 -11.72 4.16 -4.98
C MET A 95 -12.24 5.57 -4.75
N GLU A 96 -13.56 5.78 -4.78
CA GLU A 96 -14.19 7.06 -4.47
C GLU A 96 -13.91 7.51 -3.03
N LYS A 97 -14.03 6.59 -2.07
CA LYS A 97 -13.72 6.84 -0.65
C LYS A 97 -12.25 7.21 -0.47
N ILE A 98 -11.33 6.50 -1.14
CA ILE A 98 -9.90 6.80 -1.12
C ILE A 98 -9.64 8.19 -1.69
N ALA A 99 -10.17 8.50 -2.88
CA ALA A 99 -10.05 9.83 -3.48
C ALA A 99 -10.56 10.93 -2.53
N ASN A 100 -11.75 10.77 -1.94
CA ASN A 100 -12.27 11.75 -0.99
C ASN A 100 -11.37 11.91 0.25
N ARG A 101 -10.81 10.81 0.76
CA ARG A 101 -9.87 10.86 1.89
C ARG A 101 -8.61 11.63 1.52
N LEU A 102 -7.98 11.33 0.38
CA LEU A 102 -6.77 12.00 -0.08
C LEU A 102 -6.96 13.52 -0.18
N PHE A 103 -8.08 13.98 -0.73
CA PHE A 103 -8.40 15.42 -0.81
C PHE A 103 -8.72 16.05 0.56
N SER A 104 -9.09 15.26 1.56
CA SER A 104 -9.46 15.74 2.90
C SER A 104 -8.27 15.72 3.88
N LEU A 105 -7.12 15.16 3.47
CA LEU A 105 -5.91 15.11 4.28
C LEU A 105 -5.40 16.52 4.57
N LYS A 106 -5.21 16.83 5.85
CA LYS A 106 -4.69 18.11 6.34
C LYS A 106 -3.16 18.13 6.33
N LEU A 107 -2.58 17.87 5.17
CA LEU A 107 -1.13 17.73 5.00
C LEU A 107 -0.47 18.95 4.35
N LEU A 108 -1.24 19.94 3.90
CA LEU A 108 -0.67 21.21 3.45
C LEU A 108 -0.30 22.08 4.67
N GLU A 109 0.40 23.19 4.44
CA GLU A 109 0.72 24.15 5.49
C GLU A 109 -0.55 24.64 6.21
N ASP A 110 -0.42 25.04 7.48
CA ASP A 110 -1.53 25.43 8.37
C ASP A 110 -2.63 24.37 8.55
N ASN A 111 -2.31 23.08 8.38
CA ASN A 111 -3.30 21.99 8.40
C ASN A 111 -4.41 22.15 7.34
N LYS A 112 -4.11 22.83 6.23
CA LYS A 112 -4.98 22.92 5.06
C LYS A 112 -4.98 21.59 4.29
N ASN A 113 -6.00 21.39 3.47
CA ASN A 113 -6.13 20.22 2.60
C ASN A 113 -6.20 20.66 1.13
N VAL A 114 -6.06 19.73 0.20
CA VAL A 114 -6.03 20.07 -1.24
C VAL A 114 -7.35 20.69 -1.73
N LYS A 115 -8.47 20.51 -1.02
CA LYS A 115 -9.72 21.20 -1.39
C LYS A 115 -9.58 22.73 -1.30
N SER A 116 -8.71 23.26 -0.43
CA SER A 116 -8.48 24.71 -0.35
C SER A 116 -7.77 25.29 -1.57
N THR A 117 -7.17 24.47 -2.43
CA THR A 117 -6.56 24.88 -3.70
C THR A 117 -7.50 24.67 -4.90
N GLY A 118 -8.79 24.44 -4.65
CA GLY A 118 -9.74 24.02 -5.69
C GLY A 118 -9.45 22.62 -6.23
N GLY A 119 -8.64 21.82 -5.52
CA GLY A 119 -8.32 20.45 -5.87
C GLY A 119 -7.14 20.25 -6.83
N LYS A 120 -6.58 21.34 -7.38
CA LYS A 120 -5.58 21.32 -8.47
C LYS A 120 -4.20 20.76 -8.08
N ASN A 121 -3.90 20.73 -6.78
CA ASN A 121 -2.55 20.41 -6.30
C ASN A 121 -2.47 18.99 -5.72
N LEU A 122 -3.10 18.00 -6.36
CA LEU A 122 -2.91 16.59 -6.06
C LEU A 122 -2.68 15.79 -7.35
N VAL A 123 -1.59 15.03 -7.38
CA VAL A 123 -1.22 14.20 -8.53
C VAL A 123 -1.07 12.74 -8.09
N LEU A 124 -1.80 11.84 -8.77
CA LEU A 124 -1.66 10.40 -8.57
C LEU A 124 -0.58 9.80 -9.47
N ILE A 125 0.29 8.98 -8.91
CA ILE A 125 1.35 8.27 -9.64
C ILE A 125 1.17 6.76 -9.46
N PRO A 126 1.03 5.96 -10.53
CA PRO A 126 1.00 4.51 -10.40
C PRO A 126 2.40 4.01 -10.01
N SER A 127 2.53 3.38 -8.85
CA SER A 127 3.82 2.98 -8.27
C SER A 127 3.72 1.59 -7.65
N ALA A 128 3.68 0.57 -8.50
CA ALA A 128 3.52 -0.81 -8.06
C ALA A 128 4.61 -1.23 -7.04
N ASN A 129 5.83 -0.73 -7.22
CA ASN A 129 7.00 -1.04 -6.40
C ASN A 129 6.90 -0.72 -4.90
N LEU A 130 5.97 0.15 -4.47
CA LEU A 130 5.81 0.53 -3.07
C LEU A 130 5.57 -0.66 -2.13
N THR A 131 5.00 -1.74 -2.65
CA THR A 131 4.52 -2.87 -1.86
C THR A 131 5.38 -4.12 -2.02
N CYS A 132 6.64 -3.94 -2.42
CA CYS A 132 7.61 -5.01 -2.56
C CYS A 132 8.10 -5.54 -1.20
N SER A 133 8.69 -6.73 -1.23
CA SER A 133 9.41 -7.32 -0.11
C SER A 133 10.83 -7.68 -0.52
N LEU A 134 11.77 -7.61 0.41
CA LEU A 134 13.12 -8.11 0.21
C LEU A 134 13.17 -9.63 0.35
N LYS A 135 13.89 -10.30 -0.57
CA LYS A 135 14.33 -11.69 -0.46
C LYS A 135 15.83 -11.75 -0.75
N GLY A 136 16.63 -11.83 0.31
CA GLY A 136 18.06 -11.54 0.22
C GLY A 136 18.27 -10.10 -0.25
N ASN A 137 19.05 -9.92 -1.32
CA ASN A 137 19.32 -8.62 -1.92
C ASN A 137 18.36 -8.26 -3.09
N ASN A 138 17.33 -9.08 -3.34
CA ASN A 138 16.40 -8.89 -4.45
C ASN A 138 15.02 -8.43 -3.96
N PHE A 139 14.36 -7.57 -4.74
CA PHE A 139 12.97 -7.22 -4.52
C PHE A 139 12.02 -8.25 -5.12
N GLN A 140 10.93 -8.54 -4.41
CA GLN A 140 9.84 -9.41 -4.85
C GLN A 140 8.51 -8.70 -4.83
N TYR A 141 7.64 -9.05 -5.78
CA TYR A 141 6.36 -8.37 -6.01
C TYR A 141 5.15 -9.33 -6.02
N HIS A 142 5.28 -10.53 -5.41
CA HIS A 142 4.24 -11.57 -5.45
C HIS A 142 2.87 -11.12 -4.93
N LYS A 143 2.88 -10.14 -4.01
CA LYS A 143 1.68 -9.55 -3.41
C LYS A 143 0.98 -8.54 -4.31
N GLN A 144 1.55 -8.10 -5.42
CA GLN A 144 0.89 -7.13 -6.32
C GLN A 144 -0.31 -7.75 -7.04
N VAL A 145 -1.34 -6.94 -7.23
CA VAL A 145 -2.48 -7.26 -8.09
C VAL A 145 -2.02 -7.41 -9.56
N PRO A 146 -2.61 -8.32 -10.37
CA PRO A 146 -2.29 -8.45 -11.78
C PRO A 146 -2.35 -7.11 -12.55
N LYS A 147 -1.56 -6.98 -13.62
CA LYS A 147 -1.39 -5.73 -14.35
C LYS A 147 -2.71 -5.14 -14.83
N GLU A 148 -3.54 -5.95 -15.46
CA GLU A 148 -4.82 -5.55 -16.08
C GLU A 148 -5.78 -5.03 -15.01
N ARG A 149 -5.82 -5.73 -13.86
CA ARG A 149 -6.65 -5.31 -12.74
C ARG A 149 -6.12 -4.05 -12.06
N SER A 150 -4.81 -3.95 -11.86
CA SER A 150 -4.18 -2.74 -11.32
C SER A 150 -4.43 -1.52 -12.22
N ALA A 151 -4.35 -1.69 -13.54
CA ALA A 151 -4.65 -0.65 -14.51
C ALA A 151 -6.11 -0.18 -14.40
N ALA A 152 -7.06 -1.11 -14.27
CA ALA A 152 -8.47 -0.77 -14.14
C ALA A 152 -8.78 -0.06 -12.80
N LEU A 153 -8.23 -0.54 -11.68
CA LEU A 153 -8.37 0.11 -10.37
C LEU A 153 -7.77 1.52 -10.37
N PHE A 154 -6.56 1.66 -10.93
CA PHE A 154 -5.91 2.96 -11.07
C PHE A 154 -6.71 3.90 -11.95
N SER A 155 -7.29 3.42 -13.06
CA SER A 155 -8.12 4.22 -13.96
C SER A 155 -9.37 4.76 -13.26
N ILE A 156 -10.05 3.95 -12.45
CA ILE A 156 -11.19 4.38 -11.63
C ILE A 156 -10.75 5.45 -10.63
N LEU A 157 -9.66 5.21 -9.90
CA LEU A 157 -9.15 6.15 -8.91
C LEU A 157 -8.71 7.48 -9.54
N LYS A 158 -7.99 7.42 -10.66
CA LYS A 158 -7.58 8.59 -11.45
C LYS A 158 -8.80 9.37 -11.90
N THR A 159 -9.82 8.70 -12.42
CA THR A 159 -11.08 9.36 -12.84
C THR A 159 -11.71 10.13 -11.68
N GLU A 160 -11.76 9.55 -10.48
CA GLU A 160 -12.30 10.22 -9.30
C GLU A 160 -11.44 11.39 -8.81
N VAL A 161 -10.11 11.32 -8.95
CA VAL A 161 -9.21 12.43 -8.64
C VAL A 161 -9.34 13.57 -9.64
N VAL A 162 -9.36 13.27 -10.95
CA VAL A 162 -9.51 14.27 -12.01
C VAL A 162 -10.85 15.01 -11.90
N LYS A 163 -11.95 14.31 -11.60
CA LYS A 163 -13.26 14.95 -11.32
C LYS A 163 -13.21 15.97 -10.19
N ARG A 164 -12.27 15.83 -9.25
CA ARG A 164 -12.09 16.71 -8.09
C ARG A 164 -11.04 17.80 -8.34
N GLY A 165 -10.53 17.90 -9.56
CA GLY A 165 -9.59 18.94 -9.99
C GLY A 165 -8.12 18.51 -9.96
N GLY A 166 -7.78 17.32 -9.47
CA GLY A 166 -6.41 16.82 -9.47
C GLY A 166 -5.99 16.24 -10.82
N ASP A 167 -4.82 15.61 -10.84
CA ASP A 167 -4.27 14.96 -12.04
C ASP A 167 -3.76 13.54 -11.72
N GLY A 168 -3.38 12.77 -12.74
CA GLY A 168 -2.78 11.47 -12.55
C GLY A 168 -1.97 10.98 -13.75
N GLY A 169 -0.86 10.31 -13.46
CA GLY A 169 0.03 9.71 -14.45
C GLY A 169 -0.65 8.67 -15.34
N VAL A 170 0.11 8.13 -16.28
CA VAL A 170 -0.34 7.10 -17.22
C VAL A 170 0.17 5.74 -16.75
N PHE A 171 -0.74 4.80 -16.53
CA PHE A 171 -0.39 3.48 -16.02
C PHE A 171 0.51 2.72 -17.01
N GLY A 172 1.60 2.13 -16.49
CA GLY A 172 2.56 1.37 -17.29
C GLY A 172 3.66 2.21 -17.93
N GLU A 173 3.55 3.54 -17.91
CA GLU A 173 4.56 4.46 -18.43
C GLU A 173 5.59 4.84 -17.36
N VAL A 174 6.78 5.25 -17.83
CA VAL A 174 7.80 5.83 -16.95
C VAL A 174 7.31 7.19 -16.43
N GLN A 175 7.31 7.33 -15.11
CA GLN A 175 6.87 8.54 -14.42
C GLN A 175 8.10 9.42 -14.14
N LYS A 176 8.33 10.44 -14.97
CA LYS A 176 9.42 11.41 -14.73
C LYS A 176 8.89 12.51 -13.83
N ILE A 177 9.48 12.64 -12.64
CA ILE A 177 9.01 13.58 -11.62
C ILE A 177 10.17 14.45 -11.20
N LYS A 178 10.02 15.77 -11.38
CA LYS A 178 10.87 16.78 -10.76
C LYS A 178 10.04 17.46 -9.69
N SER A 179 10.42 17.33 -8.42
CA SER A 179 9.70 17.95 -7.32
C SER A 179 10.63 18.78 -6.44
N ASP A 180 10.10 19.89 -5.93
CA ASP A 180 10.71 20.70 -4.90
C ASP A 180 9.82 20.62 -3.66
N SER A 181 10.43 20.41 -2.51
CA SER A 181 9.76 20.45 -1.22
C SER A 181 10.35 21.60 -0.42
N TRP A 182 9.64 22.08 0.61
CA TRP A 182 10.21 23.06 1.54
C TRP A 182 11.34 22.43 2.39
N SER A 183 11.27 22.55 3.72
CA SER A 183 12.19 21.97 4.70
C SER A 183 12.10 20.44 4.83
N GLY A 184 11.58 19.76 3.80
CA GLY A 184 11.45 18.30 3.75
C GLY A 184 10.13 17.82 3.13
N PRO A 185 10.10 16.54 2.70
CA PRO A 185 8.99 15.97 1.92
C PRO A 185 7.75 15.58 2.76
N PHE A 186 7.83 15.62 4.09
CA PHE A 186 6.77 15.26 5.04
C PHE A 186 5.97 14.01 4.62
N MET A 187 6.70 12.91 4.36
CA MET A 187 6.15 11.71 3.74
C MET A 187 5.29 10.89 4.70
N HIS A 188 4.16 10.40 4.20
CA HIS A 188 3.26 9.52 4.94
C HIS A 188 2.95 8.29 4.11
N VAL A 189 2.83 7.12 4.75
CA VAL A 189 2.30 5.92 4.12
C VAL A 189 0.93 5.63 4.73
N ALA A 190 -0.08 5.55 3.88
CA ALA A 190 -1.44 5.19 4.27
C ALA A 190 -1.87 3.91 3.56
N THR A 191 -2.56 3.06 4.30
CA THR A 191 -3.09 1.79 3.80
C THR A 191 -4.61 1.81 3.94
N PHE A 192 -5.32 1.44 2.88
CA PHE A 192 -6.78 1.46 2.77
C PHE A 192 -7.34 0.08 2.43
#